data_AF-A0A9W6Q7B4-F1
#
_entry.id   AF-A0A9W6Q7B4-F1
#
_cell.length_a   1.000
_cell.length_b   1.000
_cell.length_c   1.000
_cell.angle_alpha   90.00
_cell.angle_beta   90.00
_cell.angle_gamma   90.00
#
_symmetry.space_group_name_H-M   'P 1'
#
loop_
_entity.id
_entity.type
_entity.pdbx_description
1 polymer ?
#
loop_
_entity_poly.entity_id
_entity_poly.type
_entity_poly.pdbx_seq_one_letter_code
_entity_poly.pdbx_strand_id
1 'polypeptide(L)'
;MKLRRAMAVSAATTLVAGVALAAAPAALAAPAVSAVAAVPAAPKLGGTVSLNDFPATVAAGGTQVTFSETVTNTGDDAVALPVVFLTSAGNLSTDQVKAQFQNPYTHKWVDAQMRSDGPDGPGVALILGSLDDDAEPDENSVVFVPAGKSVTVQVRLTLAADAVAGAATAEPYAVLFPASESEEEPEGDDLLEGAKKAFTITAPGGASASASASAKPSASASAVPSASAKPSASASASAAASAKPSASAKPSASVSSSAAPTAAPSGLPTKKPSTTTVDEAKKQAQSSLASTGGGSDSTAMAATGAAALVLGAGTLVLVRRRRTNTHRAQ
;
A
#
# COMPACT_ATOMS: atom_id res chain seq x y z
N MET A 1 -24.31 49.35 -6.87
CA MET A 1 -23.08 49.54 -7.68
C MET A 1 -23.11 48.55 -8.83
N LYS A 2 -22.70 48.99 -10.02
CA LYS A 2 -22.97 48.37 -11.34
C LYS A 2 -22.10 47.12 -11.58
N LEU A 3 -22.71 45.94 -11.69
CA LEU A 3 -22.06 44.77 -12.30
C LEU A 3 -22.16 44.89 -13.84
N ARG A 4 -21.01 45.10 -14.48
CA ARG A 4 -20.90 45.09 -15.95
C ARG A 4 -20.50 43.69 -16.42
N ARG A 5 -21.26 43.26 -17.42
CA ARG A 5 -21.10 42.08 -18.28
C ARG A 5 -19.70 41.96 -18.89
N ALA A 6 -19.24 40.73 -19.07
CA ALA A 6 -18.36 40.36 -20.17
C ALA A 6 -18.71 38.95 -20.65
N MET A 7 -19.44 38.87 -21.77
CA MET A 7 -19.46 37.70 -22.64
C MET A 7 -18.19 37.74 -23.50
N ALA A 8 -17.56 36.60 -23.75
CA ALA A 8 -16.61 36.42 -24.83
C ALA A 8 -17.04 35.22 -25.68
N VAL A 9 -17.04 35.48 -26.98
CA VAL A 9 -17.62 34.73 -28.08
C VAL A 9 -16.50 34.04 -28.87
N SER A 10 -16.80 32.83 -29.34
CA SER A 10 -16.29 32.10 -30.51
C SER A 10 -14.80 32.14 -30.91
N ALA A 11 -14.24 30.94 -31.05
CA ALA A 11 -13.33 30.63 -32.16
C ALA A 11 -13.70 29.27 -32.76
N ALA A 12 -14.34 29.31 -33.93
CA ALA A 12 -14.60 28.14 -34.76
C ALA A 12 -13.38 27.89 -35.65
N THR A 13 -12.74 26.74 -35.52
CA THR A 13 -11.67 26.29 -36.40
C THR A 13 -12.26 25.42 -37.51
N THR A 14 -12.26 25.96 -38.73
CA THR A 14 -12.59 25.27 -39.97
C THR A 14 -11.48 24.27 -40.33
N LEU A 15 -11.80 22.97 -40.32
CA LEU A 15 -10.91 21.92 -40.79
C LEU A 15 -11.16 21.67 -42.28
N VAL A 16 -10.22 22.08 -43.12
CA VAL A 16 -10.24 21.89 -44.57
C VAL A 16 -9.91 20.43 -44.88
N ALA A 17 -10.90 19.67 -45.34
CA ALA A 17 -10.72 18.32 -45.86
C ALA A 17 -10.14 18.39 -47.29
N GLY A 18 -8.86 18.05 -47.44
CA GLY A 18 -8.24 17.80 -48.74
C GLY A 18 -8.57 16.38 -49.21
N VAL A 19 -9.48 16.27 -50.18
CA VAL A 19 -9.78 15.00 -50.87
C VAL A 19 -8.75 14.79 -51.97
N ALA A 20 -7.80 13.87 -51.76
CA ALA A 20 -6.96 13.35 -52.82
C ALA A 20 -7.69 12.17 -53.50
N LEU A 21 -8.26 12.42 -54.68
CA LEU A 21 -8.89 11.41 -55.53
C LEU A 21 -7.78 10.66 -56.30
N ALA A 22 -7.27 9.57 -55.73
CA ALA A 22 -6.41 8.63 -56.46
C ALA A 22 -7.26 7.50 -57.03
N ALA A 23 -7.42 7.48 -58.36
CA ALA A 23 -8.07 6.40 -59.08
C ALA A 23 -7.22 5.11 -58.98
N ALA A 24 -7.81 4.04 -58.42
CA ALA A 24 -7.25 2.70 -58.41
C ALA A 24 -8.08 1.77 -59.32
N PRO A 25 -7.46 0.77 -59.97
CA PRO A 25 -8.13 -0.11 -60.91
C PRO A 25 -9.11 -1.07 -60.21
N ALA A 26 -10.22 -1.37 -60.90
CA ALA A 26 -11.24 -2.31 -60.46
C ALA A 26 -10.67 -3.73 -60.36
N ALA A 27 -10.30 -4.13 -59.14
CA ALA A 27 -10.14 -5.53 -58.77
C ALA A 27 -11.46 -6.03 -58.16
N LEU A 28 -12.01 -7.10 -58.72
CA LEU A 28 -13.21 -7.80 -58.24
C LEU A 28 -13.04 -8.16 -56.76
N ALA A 29 -13.74 -7.44 -55.88
CA ALA A 29 -13.73 -7.67 -54.44
C ALA A 29 -14.58 -8.91 -54.11
N ALA A 30 -13.93 -9.92 -53.53
CA ALA A 30 -14.63 -10.96 -52.78
C ALA A 30 -15.41 -10.33 -51.61
N PRO A 31 -16.55 -10.89 -51.18
CA PRO A 31 -17.30 -10.35 -50.05
C PRO A 31 -16.38 -10.33 -48.81
N ALA A 32 -16.05 -9.13 -48.36
CA ALA A 32 -15.31 -8.93 -47.13
C ALA A 32 -16.21 -9.41 -45.99
N VAL A 33 -15.85 -10.56 -45.42
CA VAL A 33 -16.42 -11.01 -44.16
C VAL A 33 -16.03 -9.95 -43.14
N SER A 34 -17.00 -9.16 -42.67
CA SER A 34 -16.76 -8.17 -41.63
C SER A 34 -16.11 -8.87 -40.45
N ALA A 35 -14.84 -8.53 -40.17
CA ALA A 35 -14.16 -9.01 -38.99
C ALA A 35 -14.96 -8.50 -37.79
N VAL A 36 -15.58 -9.42 -37.05
CA VAL A 36 -16.21 -9.10 -35.78
C VAL A 36 -15.09 -8.60 -34.87
N ALA A 37 -15.19 -7.35 -34.41
CA ALA A 37 -14.23 -6.79 -33.48
C ALA A 37 -14.19 -7.70 -32.23
N ALA A 38 -12.99 -8.13 -31.85
CA ALA A 38 -12.82 -8.93 -30.65
C ALA A 38 -13.23 -8.08 -29.44
N VAL A 39 -14.06 -8.67 -28.57
CA VAL A 39 -14.42 -8.06 -27.28
C VAL A 39 -13.13 -7.91 -26.46
N PRO A 40 -12.84 -6.71 -25.90
CA PRO A 40 -11.68 -6.53 -25.04
C PRO A 40 -11.76 -7.49 -23.84
N ALA A 41 -10.63 -8.08 -23.46
CA ALA A 41 -10.57 -8.93 -22.29
C ALA A 41 -10.78 -8.10 -21.01
N ALA A 42 -11.49 -8.66 -20.03
CA ALA A 42 -11.70 -8.02 -18.73
C ALA A 42 -10.35 -7.73 -18.03
N PRO A 43 -10.23 -6.61 -17.32
CA PRO A 43 -9.02 -6.27 -16.57
C PRO A 43 -8.77 -7.29 -15.46
N LYS A 44 -7.52 -7.67 -15.25
CA LYS A 44 -7.09 -8.59 -14.20
C LYS A 44 -6.66 -7.79 -12.98
N LEU A 45 -7.33 -8.01 -11.86
CA LEU A 45 -6.89 -7.50 -10.56
C LEU A 45 -6.09 -8.58 -9.81
N GLY A 46 -5.25 -8.15 -8.87
CA GLY A 46 -4.49 -9.06 -8.04
C GLY A 46 -3.32 -8.35 -7.36
N GLY A 47 -2.97 -8.78 -6.15
CA GLY A 47 -1.90 -8.13 -5.41
C GLY A 47 -1.66 -8.67 -4.02
N THR A 48 -0.98 -7.88 -3.21
CA THR A 48 -0.78 -8.14 -1.78
C THR A 48 -0.86 -6.84 -1.00
N VAL A 49 -1.31 -6.90 0.25
CA VAL A 49 -1.29 -5.78 1.19
C VAL A 49 -0.52 -6.16 2.46
N SER A 50 0.21 -5.21 3.05
CA SER A 50 1.01 -5.46 4.25
C SER A 50 1.19 -4.23 5.13
N LEU A 51 1.20 -4.43 6.44
CA LEU A 51 1.61 -3.42 7.42
C LEU A 51 3.12 -3.49 7.68
N ASN A 52 3.79 -2.35 7.54
CA ASN A 52 5.20 -2.15 7.86
C ASN A 52 5.34 -1.25 9.08
N ASP A 53 6.35 -1.52 9.90
CA ASP A 53 6.66 -0.76 11.12
C ASP A 53 5.48 -0.63 12.10
N PHE A 54 4.55 -1.59 12.08
CA PHE A 54 3.42 -1.61 13.01
C PHE A 54 3.93 -1.85 14.45
N PRO A 55 3.58 -0.99 15.41
CA PRO A 55 4.12 -1.06 16.76
C PRO A 55 3.60 -2.30 17.52
N ALA A 56 4.48 -2.93 18.28
CA ALA A 56 4.10 -4.05 19.16
C ALA A 56 3.23 -3.61 20.35
N THR A 57 3.25 -2.32 20.70
CA THR A 57 2.50 -1.75 21.83
C THR A 57 1.94 -0.38 21.48
N VAL A 58 0.68 -0.12 21.85
CA VAL A 58 0.03 1.19 21.71
C VAL A 58 -0.59 1.56 23.05
N ALA A 59 -0.28 2.75 23.57
CA ALA A 59 -0.82 3.19 24.85
C ALA A 59 -2.19 3.86 24.67
N ALA A 60 -3.18 3.41 25.44
CA ALA A 60 -4.47 4.09 25.56
C ALA A 60 -4.27 5.49 26.12
N GLY A 61 -4.80 6.52 25.45
CA GLY A 61 -4.57 7.92 25.80
C GLY A 61 -3.12 8.38 25.65
N GLY A 62 -2.29 7.57 24.99
CA GLY A 62 -0.87 7.86 24.76
C GLY A 62 -0.62 8.79 23.58
N THR A 63 0.66 8.94 23.24
CA THR A 63 1.07 9.65 22.03
C THR A 63 0.69 8.86 20.77
N GLN A 64 0.45 9.59 19.70
CA GLN A 64 0.22 9.02 18.37
C GLN A 64 1.39 8.12 17.94
N VAL A 65 1.07 6.93 17.43
CA VAL A 65 2.03 6.01 16.80
C VAL A 65 1.94 6.13 15.29
N THR A 66 3.03 5.82 14.58
CA THR A 66 3.08 5.86 13.11
C THR A 66 3.51 4.50 12.57
N PHE A 67 2.89 4.06 11.49
CA PHE A 67 3.23 2.86 10.73
C PHE A 67 2.86 3.10 9.25
N SER A 68 3.13 2.15 8.37
CA SER A 68 2.69 2.27 6.97
C SER A 68 1.97 1.03 6.47
N GLU A 69 1.07 1.24 5.52
CA GLU A 69 0.40 0.19 4.77
C GLU A 69 0.88 0.23 3.32
N THR A 70 1.32 -0.91 2.80
CA THR A 70 1.79 -1.03 1.41
C THR A 70 0.86 -1.93 0.64
N VAL A 71 0.31 -1.40 -0.44
CA VAL A 71 -0.47 -2.12 -1.45
C VAL A 71 0.43 -2.39 -2.65
N THR A 72 0.57 -3.65 -3.05
CA THR A 72 1.33 -4.06 -4.25
C THR A 72 0.37 -4.65 -5.26
N ASN A 73 0.32 -4.06 -6.45
CA ASN A 73 -0.50 -4.52 -7.55
C ASN A 73 0.32 -5.41 -8.50
N THR A 74 -0.20 -6.59 -8.79
CA THR A 74 0.38 -7.58 -9.72
C THR A 74 -0.46 -7.79 -10.98
N GLY A 75 -1.65 -7.19 -11.03
CA GLY A 75 -2.55 -7.19 -12.18
C GLY A 75 -2.35 -5.98 -13.10
N ASP A 76 -3.42 -5.62 -13.80
CA ASP A 76 -3.53 -4.40 -14.61
C ASP A 76 -3.63 -3.15 -13.71
N ASP A 77 -3.57 -1.96 -14.31
CA ASP A 77 -3.70 -0.69 -13.58
C ASP A 77 -4.98 -0.67 -12.72
N ALA A 78 -4.80 -0.39 -11.43
CA ALA A 78 -5.86 -0.44 -10.45
C ALA A 78 -5.91 0.83 -9.60
N VAL A 79 -7.06 1.01 -8.97
CA VAL A 79 -7.28 1.98 -7.91
C VAL A 79 -7.56 1.18 -6.65
N ALA A 80 -6.84 1.48 -5.57
CA ALA A 80 -6.93 0.78 -4.31
C ALA A 80 -7.57 1.68 -3.24
N LEU A 81 -8.42 1.10 -2.40
CA LEU A 81 -8.82 1.68 -1.12
C LEU A 81 -8.21 0.85 0.02
N PRO A 82 -7.17 1.36 0.69
CA PRO A 82 -6.55 0.68 1.82
C PRO A 82 -7.41 0.77 3.09
N VAL A 83 -7.43 -0.30 3.87
CA VAL A 83 -8.21 -0.42 5.10
C VAL A 83 -7.42 -1.19 6.14
N VAL A 84 -7.34 -0.68 7.37
CA VAL A 84 -6.75 -1.42 8.49
C VAL A 84 -7.85 -1.84 9.45
N PHE A 85 -7.98 -3.13 9.72
CA PHE A 85 -8.93 -3.65 10.68
C PHE A 85 -8.27 -3.88 12.04
N LEU A 86 -8.81 -3.24 13.09
CA LEU A 86 -8.34 -3.40 14.46
C LEU A 86 -9.34 -4.20 15.28
N THR A 87 -8.86 -5.22 15.99
CA THR A 87 -9.65 -5.96 16.99
C THR A 87 -8.92 -5.98 18.32
N SER A 88 -9.66 -6.06 19.43
CA SER A 88 -9.06 -6.19 20.76
C SER A 88 -9.88 -7.10 21.66
N ALA A 89 -9.22 -7.73 22.64
CA ALA A 89 -9.90 -8.56 23.63
C ALA A 89 -10.89 -7.77 24.50
N GLY A 90 -10.71 -6.44 24.60
CA GLY A 90 -11.59 -5.55 25.34
C GLY A 90 -12.70 -4.91 24.50
N ASN A 91 -12.80 -5.27 23.22
CA ASN A 91 -13.57 -4.59 22.17
C ASN A 91 -13.16 -3.12 21.99
N LEU A 92 -12.81 -2.73 20.77
CA LEU A 92 -12.58 -1.33 20.41
C LEU A 92 -13.86 -0.75 19.83
N SER A 93 -14.23 0.46 20.25
CA SER A 93 -15.28 1.25 19.59
C SER A 93 -14.68 2.30 18.66
N THR A 94 -15.47 2.81 17.72
CA THR A 94 -15.06 3.88 16.79
C THR A 94 -14.64 5.15 17.52
N ASP A 95 -15.25 5.47 18.66
CA ASP A 95 -14.92 6.65 19.46
C ASP A 95 -13.57 6.54 20.19
N GLN A 96 -13.08 5.30 20.36
CA GLN A 96 -11.80 5.00 21.00
C GLN A 96 -10.62 5.01 20.03
N VAL A 97 -10.88 5.12 18.73
CA VAL A 97 -9.85 5.04 17.69
C VAL A 97 -9.84 6.34 16.90
N LYS A 98 -8.66 6.94 16.79
CA LYS A 98 -8.42 8.06 15.86
C LYS A 98 -7.27 7.68 14.96
N ALA A 99 -7.47 7.81 13.66
CA ALA A 99 -6.41 7.60 12.70
C ALA A 99 -6.38 8.74 11.68
N GLN A 100 -5.16 9.03 11.21
CA GLN A 100 -4.91 9.90 10.08
C GLN A 100 -4.01 9.14 9.12
N PHE A 101 -4.18 9.37 7.82
CA PHE A 101 -3.27 8.85 6.81
C PHE A 101 -2.68 10.01 6.02
N GLN A 102 -1.48 9.81 5.50
CA GLN A 102 -0.86 10.77 4.62
C GLN A 102 -1.21 10.40 3.18
N ASN A 103 -1.95 11.26 2.49
CA ASN A 103 -2.26 11.05 1.09
C ASN A 103 -0.93 10.97 0.30
N PRO A 104 -0.68 9.89 -0.47
CA PRO A 104 0.62 9.62 -1.07
C PRO A 104 1.01 10.63 -2.17
N TYR A 105 0.04 11.38 -2.71
CA TYR A 105 0.25 12.33 -3.80
C TYR A 105 0.41 13.76 -3.30
N THR A 106 -0.42 14.17 -2.33
CA THR A 106 -0.42 15.54 -1.78
C THR A 106 0.46 15.68 -0.55
N HIS A 107 0.89 14.57 0.06
CA HIS A 107 1.62 14.50 1.33
C HIS A 107 0.92 15.18 2.51
N LYS A 108 -0.37 15.48 2.38
CA LYS A 108 -1.19 16.04 3.46
C LYS A 108 -1.74 14.93 4.34
N TRP A 109 -1.83 15.21 5.64
CA TRP A 109 -2.52 14.35 6.60
C TRP A 109 -4.02 14.57 6.49
N VAL A 110 -4.76 13.48 6.36
CA VAL A 110 -6.21 13.42 6.25
C VAL A 110 -6.72 12.47 7.33
N ASP A 111 -7.87 12.77 7.92
CA ASP A 111 -8.49 11.87 8.90
C ASP A 111 -8.99 10.60 8.18
N ALA A 112 -8.71 9.44 8.76
CA ALA A 112 -9.29 8.18 8.29
C ALA A 112 -10.77 8.12 8.71
N GLN A 113 -11.59 7.38 7.97
CA GLN A 113 -12.97 7.10 8.37
C GLN A 113 -13.02 5.81 9.20
N MET A 114 -13.64 5.90 10.38
CA MET A 114 -13.80 4.76 11.28
C MET A 114 -15.18 4.15 11.05
N ARG A 115 -15.24 2.85 10.82
CA ARG A 115 -16.50 2.08 10.80
C ARG A 115 -16.43 0.93 11.80
N SER A 116 -17.55 0.68 12.46
CA SER A 116 -17.73 -0.52 13.28
C SER A 116 -18.04 -1.70 12.36
N ASP A 117 -17.56 -2.90 12.71
CA ASP A 117 -17.78 -4.16 11.99
C ASP A 117 -19.23 -4.70 12.14
N GLY A 118 -20.22 -3.81 12.15
CA GLY A 118 -21.60 -4.13 12.46
C GLY A 118 -21.89 -4.22 13.97
N PRO A 119 -23.17 -4.45 14.34
CA PRO A 119 -23.63 -4.40 15.73
C PRO A 119 -22.99 -5.46 16.65
N ASP A 120 -22.42 -6.52 16.07
CA ASP A 120 -21.91 -7.69 16.79
C ASP A 120 -20.40 -7.94 16.56
N GLY A 121 -19.72 -7.13 15.74
CA GLY A 121 -18.32 -7.34 15.36
C GLY A 121 -17.32 -6.72 16.36
N PRO A 122 -16.30 -7.46 16.84
CA PRO A 122 -15.39 -7.03 17.92
C PRO A 122 -14.28 -6.06 17.46
N GLY A 123 -14.52 -5.26 16.41
CA GLY A 123 -13.47 -4.47 15.76
C GLY A 123 -13.90 -3.17 15.11
N VAL A 124 -12.89 -2.41 14.72
CA VAL A 124 -12.99 -1.12 14.04
C VAL A 124 -12.22 -1.20 12.73
N ALA A 125 -12.90 -0.93 11.62
CA ALA A 125 -12.28 -0.72 10.32
C ALA A 125 -11.84 0.75 10.19
N LEU A 126 -10.56 0.95 9.88
CA LEU A 126 -9.95 2.24 9.59
C LEU A 126 -9.82 2.33 8.07
N ILE A 127 -10.78 3.00 7.44
CA ILE A 127 -10.75 3.25 6.00
C ILE A 127 -9.78 4.40 5.79
N LEU A 128 -8.69 4.17 5.02
CA LEU A 128 -7.67 5.19 4.74
C LEU A 128 -8.13 6.11 3.61
N GLY A 129 -9.28 6.73 3.85
CA GLY A 129 -10.07 7.56 2.96
C GLY A 129 -11.40 7.90 3.64
N SER A 130 -12.29 8.50 2.88
CA SER A 130 -13.67 8.81 3.23
C SER A 130 -14.62 8.18 2.21
N LEU A 131 -15.66 7.55 2.74
CA LEU A 131 -16.83 7.13 1.99
C LEU A 131 -17.96 8.12 2.23
N ASP A 132 -18.71 8.41 1.17
CA ASP A 132 -19.97 9.15 1.27
C ASP A 132 -21.11 8.29 1.84
N ASP A 133 -22.31 8.86 1.88
CA ASP A 133 -23.51 8.20 2.41
C ASP A 133 -23.92 6.97 1.58
N ASP A 134 -23.51 6.91 0.31
CA ASP A 134 -23.74 5.79 -0.62
C ASP A 134 -22.60 4.76 -0.59
N ALA A 135 -21.68 4.89 0.37
CA ALA A 135 -20.47 4.08 0.50
C ALA A 135 -19.53 4.17 -0.71
N GLU A 136 -19.60 5.26 -1.48
CA GLU A 136 -18.68 5.54 -2.56
C GLU A 136 -17.45 6.29 -2.02
N PRO A 137 -16.23 5.89 -2.41
CA PRO A 137 -15.04 6.62 -2.00
C PRO A 137 -14.91 7.94 -2.75
N ASP A 138 -14.50 8.99 -2.04
CA ASP A 138 -14.22 10.28 -2.67
C ASP A 138 -12.89 10.27 -3.47
N GLU A 139 -12.67 11.34 -4.23
CA GLU A 139 -11.49 11.52 -5.09
C GLU A 139 -10.13 11.48 -4.35
N ASN A 140 -10.11 11.75 -3.06
CA ASN A 140 -8.90 11.76 -2.23
C ASN A 140 -8.73 10.48 -1.40
N SER A 141 -9.72 9.59 -1.47
CA SER A 141 -9.82 8.37 -0.66
C SER A 141 -9.18 7.17 -1.31
N VAL A 142 -8.97 7.24 -2.63
CA VAL A 142 -8.42 6.15 -3.40
C VAL A 142 -7.00 6.44 -3.86
N VAL A 143 -6.25 5.36 -4.08
CA VAL A 143 -4.85 5.40 -4.46
C VAL A 143 -4.69 4.64 -5.77
N PHE A 144 -4.31 5.32 -6.84
CA PHE A 144 -3.88 4.68 -8.08
C PHE A 144 -2.59 3.86 -7.86
N VAL A 145 -2.67 2.57 -8.16
CA VAL A 145 -1.57 1.60 -8.08
C VAL A 145 -1.32 1.03 -9.48
N PRO A 146 -0.30 1.51 -10.20
CA PRO A 146 0.00 1.01 -11.54
C PRO A 146 0.33 -0.48 -11.55
N ALA A 147 0.13 -1.13 -12.70
CA ALA A 147 0.48 -2.52 -12.92
C ALA A 147 1.93 -2.83 -12.50
N GLY A 148 2.12 -3.84 -11.66
CA GLY A 148 3.44 -4.26 -11.16
C GLY A 148 4.13 -3.27 -10.23
N LYS A 149 3.40 -2.29 -9.66
CA LYS A 149 3.93 -1.29 -8.73
C LYS A 149 3.33 -1.43 -7.34
N SER A 150 3.97 -0.78 -6.38
CA SER A 150 3.50 -0.67 -5.01
C SER A 150 3.29 0.79 -4.64
N VAL A 151 2.30 1.06 -3.80
CA VAL A 151 2.12 2.34 -3.14
C VAL A 151 2.11 2.12 -1.63
N THR A 152 2.78 3.02 -0.91
CA THR A 152 2.85 3.00 0.55
C THR A 152 2.15 4.23 1.11
N VAL A 153 1.22 4.01 2.03
CA VAL A 153 0.48 5.04 2.74
C VAL A 153 0.96 5.09 4.19
N GLN A 154 1.37 6.27 4.66
CA GLN A 154 1.75 6.46 6.06
C GLN A 154 0.49 6.66 6.90
N VAL A 155 0.43 6.00 8.05
CA VAL A 155 -0.72 6.02 8.96
C VAL A 155 -0.26 6.43 10.34
N ARG A 156 -1.06 7.28 10.97
CA ARG A 156 -0.93 7.77 12.33
C ARG A 156 -2.13 7.30 13.13
N LEU A 157 -1.90 6.61 14.24
CA LEU A 157 -2.93 6.04 15.07
C LEU A 157 -2.82 6.56 16.51
N THR A 158 -3.95 6.90 17.10
CA THR A 158 -4.08 7.24 18.51
C THR A 158 -5.27 6.49 19.10
N LEU A 159 -5.10 5.93 20.30
CA LEU A 159 -6.18 5.31 21.06
C LEU A 159 -6.64 6.25 22.18
N ALA A 160 -7.94 6.31 22.43
CA ALA A 160 -8.49 7.07 23.54
C ALA A 160 -8.07 6.49 24.90
N ALA A 161 -8.12 7.30 25.95
CA ALA A 161 -7.66 6.90 27.29
C ALA A 161 -8.51 5.80 27.92
N ASP A 162 -9.77 5.69 27.52
CA ASP A 162 -10.71 4.67 27.96
C ASP A 162 -10.63 3.35 27.15
N ALA A 163 -9.75 3.28 26.15
CA ALA A 163 -9.50 2.04 25.42
C ALA A 163 -8.99 0.95 26.39
N VAL A 164 -9.65 -0.20 26.38
CA VAL A 164 -9.37 -1.30 27.31
C VAL A 164 -8.01 -1.92 27.00
N ALA A 165 -7.13 -1.98 28.01
CA ALA A 165 -5.83 -2.62 27.90
C ALA A 165 -5.97 -4.13 27.65
N GLY A 166 -5.14 -4.69 26.78
CA GLY A 166 -5.20 -6.10 26.43
C GLY A 166 -4.52 -6.46 25.11
N ALA A 167 -4.61 -7.73 24.74
CA ALA A 167 -4.16 -8.21 23.44
C ALA A 167 -5.06 -7.68 22.32
N ALA A 168 -4.46 -7.30 21.22
CA ALA A 168 -5.12 -6.75 20.05
C ALA A 168 -4.45 -7.22 18.76
N THR A 169 -5.17 -7.10 17.64
CA THR A 169 -4.62 -7.41 16.32
C THR A 169 -4.97 -6.32 15.32
N ALA A 170 -4.05 -6.08 14.39
CA ALA A 170 -4.22 -5.20 13.24
C ALA A 170 -4.05 -6.02 11.97
N GLU A 171 -5.01 -5.93 11.06
CA GLU A 171 -5.02 -6.67 9.81
C GLU A 171 -5.20 -5.70 8.64
N PRO A 172 -4.25 -5.65 7.69
CA PRO A 172 -4.40 -4.81 6.51
C PRO A 172 -5.29 -5.48 5.47
N TYR A 173 -6.10 -4.65 4.81
CA TYR A 173 -6.96 -5.00 3.69
C TYR A 173 -6.80 -3.94 2.60
N ALA A 174 -7.01 -4.30 1.35
CA ALA A 174 -7.17 -3.32 0.28
C ALA A 174 -8.23 -3.80 -0.72
N VAL A 175 -9.19 -2.93 -1.02
CA VAL A 175 -10.16 -3.18 -2.08
C VAL A 175 -9.60 -2.63 -3.38
N LEU A 176 -9.44 -3.48 -4.39
CA LEU A 176 -8.97 -3.08 -5.71
C LEU A 176 -10.15 -2.90 -6.68
N PHE A 177 -10.10 -1.82 -7.44
CA PHE A 177 -10.99 -1.52 -8.54
C PHE A 177 -10.17 -1.36 -9.83
N PRO A 178 -10.65 -1.83 -10.99
CA PRO A 178 -9.92 -1.61 -12.23
C PRO A 178 -9.94 -0.13 -12.60
N ALA A 179 -8.79 0.40 -13.03
CA ALA A 179 -8.67 1.80 -13.42
C ALA A 179 -9.27 2.10 -14.82
N SER A 180 -9.76 1.08 -15.52
CA SER A 180 -10.37 1.23 -16.85
C SER A 180 -11.85 1.63 -16.77
N GLU A 181 -12.25 2.52 -17.66
CA GLU A 181 -13.62 3.03 -17.82
C GLU A 181 -14.59 2.04 -18.49
N SER A 182 -14.45 0.72 -18.31
CA SER A 182 -15.49 -0.18 -18.81
C SER A 182 -16.82 0.16 -18.12
N GLU A 183 -17.83 0.45 -18.94
CA GLU A 183 -19.22 0.71 -18.54
C GLU A 183 -19.89 -0.54 -17.95
N GLU A 184 -19.33 -1.72 -18.25
CA GLU A 184 -19.68 -2.94 -17.52
C GLU A 184 -19.11 -2.82 -16.11
N GLU A 185 -20.01 -2.79 -15.11
CA GLU A 185 -19.61 -2.91 -13.72
C GLU A 185 -18.82 -4.21 -13.59
N PRO A 186 -17.50 -4.13 -13.30
CA PRO A 186 -16.73 -5.34 -13.09
C PRO A 186 -17.34 -6.03 -11.87
N GLU A 187 -17.83 -7.26 -12.04
CA GLU A 187 -18.38 -8.09 -10.96
C GLU A 187 -17.31 -8.54 -9.93
N GLY A 188 -16.19 -7.85 -9.82
CA GLY A 188 -15.09 -8.21 -8.94
C GLY A 188 -14.34 -7.00 -8.44
N ASP A 189 -14.73 -6.52 -7.27
CA ASP A 189 -13.79 -5.97 -6.31
C ASP A 189 -12.87 -7.10 -5.84
N ASP A 190 -11.56 -6.96 -6.08
CA ASP A 190 -10.60 -7.92 -5.52
C ASP A 190 -10.19 -7.44 -4.14
N LEU A 191 -10.51 -8.23 -3.12
CA LEU A 191 -10.14 -7.96 -1.74
C LEU A 191 -8.78 -8.57 -1.46
N LEU A 192 -7.78 -7.72 -1.28
CA LEU A 192 -6.49 -8.13 -0.77
C LEU A 192 -6.57 -8.21 0.76
N GLU A 193 -6.22 -9.37 1.30
CA GLU A 193 -6.07 -9.59 2.74
C GLU A 193 -4.58 -9.83 3.06
N GLY A 194 -4.05 -9.09 4.02
CA GLY A 194 -2.67 -9.23 4.45
C GLY A 194 -2.53 -9.86 5.83
N ALA A 195 -1.29 -10.20 6.19
CA ALA A 195 -1.04 -10.92 7.44
C ALA A 195 -1.34 -10.07 8.69
N LYS A 196 -2.12 -10.64 9.62
CA LYS A 196 -2.38 -10.07 10.95
C LYS A 196 -1.09 -9.75 11.71
N LYS A 197 -1.11 -8.59 12.38
CA LYS A 197 -0.08 -8.13 13.32
C LYS A 197 -0.67 -8.10 14.72
N ALA A 198 -0.12 -8.91 15.62
CA ALA A 198 -0.47 -8.84 17.04
C ALA A 198 0.19 -7.64 17.71
N PHE A 199 -0.53 -6.97 18.60
CA PHE A 199 0.00 -5.89 19.45
C PHE A 199 -0.70 -5.88 20.81
N THR A 200 -0.18 -5.09 21.74
CA THR A 200 -0.78 -4.91 23.08
C THR A 200 -1.24 -3.46 23.27
N ILE A 201 -2.48 -3.27 23.71
CA ILE A 201 -2.98 -1.99 24.23
C ILE A 201 -2.55 -1.88 25.69
N THR A 202 -1.78 -0.85 26.04
CA THR A 202 -1.40 -0.59 27.44
C THR A 202 -2.30 0.47 28.07
N ALA A 203 -2.55 0.36 29.37
CA ALA A 203 -3.41 1.29 30.11
C ALA A 203 -2.89 2.74 30.07
N PRO A 204 -3.80 3.74 30.16
CA PRO A 204 -3.40 5.14 30.26
C PRO A 204 -2.50 5.38 31.48
N GLY A 205 -1.45 6.16 31.30
CA GLY A 205 -0.46 6.42 32.36
C GLY A 205 0.54 5.28 32.59
N GLY A 206 0.54 4.26 31.74
CA GLY A 206 1.57 3.22 31.68
C GLY A 206 2.91 3.80 31.24
N ALA A 207 3.58 4.54 32.12
CA ALA A 207 5.03 4.57 32.13
C ALA A 207 5.46 3.10 32.09
N SER A 208 6.13 2.71 31.01
CA SER A 208 6.72 1.39 30.84
C SER A 208 7.41 1.04 32.16
N ALA A 209 6.86 0.09 32.90
CA ALA A 209 7.48 -0.45 34.09
C ALA A 209 8.68 -1.28 33.64
N SER A 210 9.73 -0.60 33.13
CA SER A 210 11.08 -1.13 33.05
C SER A 210 11.60 -1.17 34.48
N ALA A 211 11.09 -2.14 35.24
CA ALA A 211 11.59 -2.52 36.53
C ALA A 211 12.91 -3.28 36.31
N SER A 212 14.01 -2.53 36.23
CA SER A 212 15.33 -3.03 36.62
C SER A 212 16.09 -1.93 37.35
N ALA A 213 15.46 -1.37 38.40
CA ALA A 213 16.21 -0.75 39.47
C ALA A 213 16.72 -1.89 40.37
N SER A 214 17.88 -2.44 40.02
CA SER A 214 18.70 -3.21 40.96
C SER A 214 19.15 -2.26 42.06
N ALA A 215 18.31 -2.13 43.10
CA ALA A 215 18.61 -1.36 44.29
C ALA A 215 19.74 -2.06 45.04
N LYS A 216 20.97 -1.60 44.78
CA LYS A 216 22.13 -1.91 45.60
C LYS A 216 22.00 -1.09 46.89
N PRO A 217 21.89 -1.70 48.09
CA PRO A 217 21.88 -0.93 49.33
C PRO A 217 23.29 -0.39 49.57
N SER A 218 23.49 0.92 49.44
CA SER A 218 24.72 1.60 49.84
C SER A 218 24.51 2.28 51.17
N ALA A 219 24.92 1.60 52.24
CA ALA A 219 25.02 2.16 53.56
C ALA A 219 26.27 3.06 53.69
N SER A 220 26.03 4.22 54.31
CA SER A 220 26.87 4.97 55.24
C SER A 220 28.24 5.52 54.80
N ALA A 221 28.38 6.82 55.02
CA ALA A 221 29.63 7.57 55.07
C ALA A 221 30.54 7.14 56.24
N SER A 222 31.86 7.16 56.04
CA SER A 222 32.82 8.06 56.74
C SER A 222 34.26 7.53 56.72
N ALA A 223 35.17 8.46 56.41
CA ALA A 223 36.57 8.60 56.86
C ALA A 223 37.66 7.58 56.43
N VAL A 224 38.70 8.16 55.83
CA VAL A 224 40.10 7.72 55.63
C VAL A 224 40.85 7.96 56.97
N PRO A 225 41.84 7.17 57.47
CA PRO A 225 43.07 6.84 56.73
C PRO A 225 43.81 5.49 56.97
N SER A 226 44.66 5.17 55.98
CA SER A 226 45.97 4.51 56.00
C SER A 226 46.29 3.42 57.04
N ALA A 227 46.49 2.18 56.56
CA ALA A 227 47.54 1.28 57.07
C ALA A 227 47.84 0.15 56.06
N SER A 228 49.13 0.00 55.74
CA SER A 228 49.73 -1.18 55.12
C SER A 228 49.49 -2.45 55.92
N ALA A 229 49.05 -3.52 55.25
CA ALA A 229 49.46 -4.89 55.57
C ALA A 229 49.19 -5.85 54.40
N LYS A 230 50.27 -6.41 53.87
CA LYS A 230 50.32 -7.66 53.09
C LYS A 230 50.05 -8.81 54.08
N PRO A 231 49.18 -9.78 53.79
CA PRO A 231 49.75 -11.08 53.43
C PRO A 231 48.95 -11.90 52.39
N SER A 232 49.74 -12.75 51.73
CA SER A 232 49.40 -13.92 50.93
C SER A 232 48.38 -14.86 51.58
N ALA A 233 47.40 -15.34 50.80
CA ALA A 233 46.90 -16.71 50.91
C ALA A 233 46.23 -17.16 49.61
N SER A 234 46.81 -18.21 49.02
CA SER A 234 46.26 -19.05 47.98
C SER A 234 45.06 -19.84 48.52
N ALA A 235 43.95 -19.88 47.76
CA ALA A 235 42.92 -20.89 47.93
C ALA A 235 42.28 -21.21 46.57
N SER A 236 42.83 -22.26 45.96
CA SER A 236 42.21 -23.07 44.92
C SER A 236 40.98 -23.78 45.50
N ALA A 237 39.83 -23.62 44.86
CA ALA A 237 38.68 -24.50 45.06
C ALA A 237 38.04 -24.80 43.70
N SER A 238 38.51 -25.89 43.12
CA SER A 238 37.85 -26.63 42.05
C SER A 238 36.58 -27.27 42.61
N ALA A 239 35.43 -26.95 42.02
CA ALA A 239 34.18 -27.69 42.23
C ALA A 239 33.61 -28.07 40.86
N ALA A 240 34.03 -29.25 40.41
CA ALA A 240 33.37 -29.99 39.35
C ALA A 240 32.06 -30.55 39.89
N ALA A 241 30.92 -30.11 39.33
CA ALA A 241 29.64 -30.81 39.45
C ALA A 241 29.11 -31.08 38.04
N SER A 242 29.48 -32.25 37.54
CA SER A 242 28.92 -32.85 36.33
C SER A 242 27.55 -33.43 36.68
N ALA A 243 26.49 -32.69 36.38
CA ALA A 243 25.13 -33.23 36.35
C ALA A 243 24.74 -33.44 34.89
N LYS A 244 24.69 -34.71 34.49
CA LYS A 244 24.24 -35.19 33.18
C LYS A 244 22.71 -35.25 33.19
N PRO A 245 21.97 -34.44 32.40
CA PRO A 245 20.55 -34.66 32.20
C PRO A 245 20.38 -35.69 31.07
N SER A 246 20.04 -36.90 31.47
CA SER A 246 19.43 -37.91 30.60
C SER A 246 17.92 -37.71 30.64
N ALA A 247 17.33 -37.26 29.54
CA ALA A 247 16.04 -37.73 29.01
C ALA A 247 15.66 -36.90 27.79
N SER A 248 15.83 -37.50 26.62
CA SER A 248 15.23 -37.04 25.37
C SER A 248 13.72 -37.26 25.47
N ALA A 249 12.97 -36.21 25.82
CA ALA A 249 11.53 -36.17 25.59
C ALA A 249 11.31 -35.38 24.30
N LYS A 250 10.99 -36.08 23.22
CA LYS A 250 10.54 -35.51 21.95
C LYS A 250 9.13 -34.94 22.18
N PRO A 251 8.91 -33.62 22.18
CA PRO A 251 7.56 -33.07 22.21
C PRO A 251 6.98 -33.24 20.80
N SER A 252 6.25 -34.33 20.62
CA SER A 252 5.29 -34.48 19.54
C SER A 252 4.03 -33.72 19.95
N ALA A 253 3.80 -32.56 19.34
CA ALA A 253 2.49 -32.06 18.93
C ALA A 253 2.68 -30.67 18.32
N SER A 254 2.92 -30.62 17.02
CA SER A 254 2.62 -29.45 16.21
C SER A 254 1.10 -29.24 16.23
N VAL A 255 0.61 -28.52 17.24
CA VAL A 255 -0.74 -27.94 17.20
C VAL A 255 -0.73 -26.83 16.17
N SER A 256 -0.95 -27.23 14.92
CA SER A 256 -1.36 -26.32 13.86
C SER A 256 -2.82 -25.98 14.15
N SER A 257 -3.04 -24.99 15.02
CA SER A 257 -4.33 -24.31 15.11
C SER A 257 -4.48 -23.49 13.83
N SER A 258 -4.94 -24.16 12.76
CA SER A 258 -5.48 -23.51 11.58
C SER A 258 -6.71 -22.74 12.05
N ALA A 259 -6.51 -21.48 12.47
CA ALA A 259 -7.60 -20.57 12.77
C ALA A 259 -8.49 -20.51 11.53
N ALA A 260 -9.80 -20.68 11.72
CA ALA A 260 -10.77 -20.51 10.66
C ALA A 260 -10.58 -19.11 10.02
N PRO A 261 -10.78 -18.97 8.70
CA PRO A 261 -10.70 -17.67 8.04
C PRO A 261 -11.61 -16.68 8.78
N THR A 262 -11.03 -15.56 9.18
CA THR A 262 -11.81 -14.48 9.78
C THR A 262 -12.59 -13.85 8.64
N ALA A 263 -13.91 -13.71 8.80
CA ALA A 263 -14.71 -13.04 7.79
C ALA A 263 -14.16 -11.62 7.58
N ALA A 264 -14.08 -11.19 6.33
CA ALA A 264 -13.72 -9.83 6.00
C ALA A 264 -14.66 -8.84 6.71
N PRO A 265 -14.18 -7.66 7.11
CA PRO A 265 -15.01 -6.70 7.83
C PRO A 265 -16.23 -6.30 6.99
N SER A 266 -17.41 -6.30 7.60
CA SER A 266 -18.71 -6.06 6.93
C SER A 266 -18.90 -4.60 6.50
N GLY A 267 -17.97 -3.71 6.85
CA GLY A 267 -18.00 -2.28 6.55
C GLY A 267 -17.15 -1.86 5.35
N LEU A 268 -16.58 -2.80 4.59
CA LEU A 268 -15.82 -2.50 3.38
C LEU A 268 -16.74 -1.94 2.28
N PRO A 269 -16.30 -0.95 1.51
CA PRO A 269 -17.10 -0.43 0.40
C PRO A 269 -17.15 -1.46 -0.71
N THR A 270 -18.36 -1.70 -1.19
CA THR A 270 -18.65 -2.59 -2.32
C THR A 270 -18.87 -1.81 -3.62
N LYS A 271 -18.92 -0.47 -3.55
CA LYS A 271 -19.22 0.38 -4.71
C LYS A 271 -17.93 0.84 -5.38
N LYS A 272 -17.85 0.66 -6.70
CA LYS A 272 -16.75 1.16 -7.53
C LYS A 272 -16.69 2.69 -7.43
N PRO A 273 -15.49 3.29 -7.31
CA PRO A 273 -15.33 4.73 -7.43
C PRO A 273 -15.80 5.24 -8.79
N SER A 274 -16.39 6.45 -8.84
CA SER A 274 -16.71 7.13 -10.10
C SER A 274 -15.50 7.23 -11.05
N THR A 275 -15.76 7.32 -12.36
CA THR A 275 -14.70 7.53 -13.36
C THR A 275 -13.91 8.81 -13.10
N THR A 276 -14.58 9.87 -12.63
CA THR A 276 -13.94 11.12 -12.22
C THR A 276 -12.95 10.93 -11.07
N THR A 277 -13.31 10.11 -10.07
CA THR A 277 -12.42 9.75 -8.96
C THR A 277 -11.19 8.98 -9.45
N VAL A 278 -11.39 8.02 -10.35
CA VAL A 278 -10.30 7.21 -10.94
C VAL A 278 -9.34 8.09 -11.76
N ASP A 279 -9.87 8.96 -12.61
CA ASP A 279 -9.08 9.85 -13.46
C ASP A 279 -8.25 10.85 -12.65
N GLU A 280 -8.84 11.43 -11.60
CA GLU A 280 -8.11 12.36 -10.75
C GLU A 280 -7.01 11.64 -9.96
N ALA A 281 -7.27 10.44 -9.42
CA ALA A 281 -6.24 9.63 -8.77
C ALA A 281 -5.08 9.29 -9.72
N LYS A 282 -5.38 8.93 -10.97
CA LYS A 282 -4.36 8.68 -12.00
C LYS A 282 -3.55 9.93 -12.34
N LYS A 283 -4.22 11.07 -12.49
CA LYS A 283 -3.58 12.36 -12.77
C LYS A 283 -2.69 12.84 -11.63
N GLN A 284 -3.12 12.65 -10.38
CA GLN A 284 -2.33 12.92 -9.19
C GLN A 284 -1.05 12.06 -9.18
N ALA A 285 -1.18 10.75 -9.41
CA ALA A 285 -0.03 9.85 -9.48
C ALA A 285 0.97 10.24 -10.58
N GLN A 286 0.49 10.59 -11.77
CA GLN A 286 1.33 11.06 -12.87
C GLN A 286 2.07 12.37 -12.55
N SER A 287 1.40 13.30 -11.85
CA SER A 287 1.98 14.57 -11.43
C SER A 287 3.10 14.39 -10.40
N SER A 288 2.91 13.45 -9.45
CA SER A 288 3.95 13.10 -8.47
C SER A 288 5.20 12.49 -9.12
N LEU A 289 5.03 11.67 -10.17
CA LEU A 289 6.17 11.11 -10.92
C LEU A 289 6.95 12.20 -11.67
N ALA A 290 6.26 13.16 -12.30
CA ALA A 290 6.91 14.25 -13.01
C ALA A 290 7.73 15.16 -12.07
N SER A 291 7.30 15.32 -10.82
CA SER A 291 7.97 16.18 -9.84
C SER A 291 9.31 15.61 -9.33
N THR A 292 9.55 14.30 -9.43
CA THR A 292 10.79 13.67 -8.92
C THR A 292 11.86 13.48 -9.99
N GLY A 293 11.54 13.75 -11.27
CA GLY A 293 12.45 13.55 -12.41
C GLY A 293 12.97 14.81 -13.10
N GLY A 294 12.55 16.01 -12.67
CA GLY A 294 12.76 17.27 -13.42
C GLY A 294 13.53 18.36 -12.69
N GLY A 295 14.35 18.03 -11.68
CA GLY A 295 15.30 18.99 -11.11
C GLY A 295 16.29 19.44 -12.20
N SER A 296 16.53 20.76 -12.28
CA SER A 296 17.27 21.48 -13.33
C SER A 296 18.68 20.95 -13.68
N ASP A 297 19.19 19.98 -12.94
CA ASP A 297 20.48 19.31 -13.15
C ASP A 297 20.38 17.98 -13.93
N SER A 298 19.17 17.52 -14.26
CA SER A 298 18.93 16.26 -14.99
C SER A 298 18.97 16.38 -16.53
N THR A 299 19.08 17.60 -17.07
CA THR A 299 19.24 17.88 -18.51
C THR A 299 20.52 17.26 -19.09
N ALA A 300 21.50 16.90 -18.27
CA ALA A 300 22.75 16.31 -18.73
C ALA A 300 22.73 14.77 -18.88
N MET A 301 21.73 14.05 -18.35
CA MET A 301 21.69 12.57 -18.44
C MET A 301 20.57 12.00 -19.31
N ALA A 302 19.57 12.80 -19.69
CA ALA A 302 18.57 12.38 -20.69
C ALA A 302 19.03 12.62 -22.15
N ALA A 303 19.99 13.52 -22.39
CA ALA A 303 20.52 13.80 -23.72
C ALA A 303 21.46 12.69 -24.25
N THR A 304 22.06 11.89 -23.37
CA THR A 304 23.00 10.82 -23.75
C THR A 304 22.31 9.48 -24.03
N GLY A 305 21.04 9.30 -23.63
CA GLY A 305 20.25 8.10 -23.89
C GLY A 305 19.48 8.10 -25.22
N ALA A 306 19.26 9.28 -25.81
CA ALA A 306 18.54 9.40 -27.09
C ALA A 306 19.46 9.33 -28.33
N ALA A 307 20.79 9.32 -28.15
CA ALA A 307 21.75 9.16 -29.25
C ALA A 307 22.08 7.68 -29.57
N ALA A 308 21.71 6.73 -28.72
CA ALA A 308 22.02 5.31 -28.92
C ALA A 308 20.90 4.51 -29.62
N LEU A 309 19.70 5.07 -29.82
CA LEU A 309 18.55 4.38 -30.42
C LEU A 309 18.12 4.93 -31.80
N VAL A 310 19.00 5.66 -32.49
CA VAL A 310 18.77 6.08 -33.89
C VAL A 310 19.70 5.37 -34.90
N LEU A 311 20.65 4.54 -34.44
CA LEU A 311 21.53 3.75 -35.31
C LEU A 311 21.18 2.25 -35.42
N GLY A 312 20.13 1.79 -34.74
CA GLY A 312 19.77 0.35 -34.68
C GLY A 312 18.63 -0.14 -35.59
N ALA A 313 17.86 0.76 -36.22
CA ALA A 313 16.67 0.39 -37.00
C ALA A 313 16.86 0.45 -38.53
N GLY A 314 18.03 0.84 -39.02
CA GLY A 314 18.32 0.97 -40.45
C GLY A 314 18.82 -0.31 -41.15
N THR A 315 19.29 -1.31 -40.42
CA THR A 315 19.99 -2.47 -41.01
C THR A 315 19.12 -3.72 -41.19
N LEU A 316 17.92 -3.79 -40.61
CA LEU A 316 17.09 -5.00 -40.67
C LEU A 316 16.07 -5.04 -41.81
N VAL A 317 15.83 -3.93 -42.52
CA VAL A 317 14.87 -3.87 -43.64
C VAL A 317 15.50 -4.18 -45.01
N LEU A 318 16.83 -4.10 -45.15
CA LEU A 318 17.50 -4.33 -46.45
C LEU A 318 17.92 -5.78 -46.74
N VAL A 319 17.85 -6.70 -45.76
CA VAL A 319 18.28 -8.09 -45.96
C VAL A 319 17.14 -9.01 -46.46
N ARG A 320 15.86 -8.59 -46.38
CA ARG A 320 14.74 -9.45 -46.82
C ARG A 320 14.41 -9.36 -48.32
N ARG A 321 15.03 -8.45 -49.09
CA ARG A 321 14.69 -8.24 -50.52
C ARG A 321 15.54 -9.02 -51.53
N ARG A 322 16.43 -9.94 -51.10
CA ARG A 322 17.32 -10.68 -52.03
C ARG A 322 17.11 -12.20 -52.12
N ARG A 323 15.94 -12.75 -51.73
CA ARG A 323 15.71 -14.22 -51.77
C ARG A 323 14.50 -14.71 -52.58
N THR A 324 14.06 -14.01 -53.62
CA THR A 324 12.94 -14.49 -54.46
C THR A 324 13.15 -14.44 -55.98
N ASN A 325 14.37 -14.30 -56.50
CA ASN A 325 14.62 -14.39 -57.95
C ASN A 325 15.77 -15.33 -58.29
N THR A 326 15.59 -16.63 -58.10
CA THR A 326 16.29 -17.65 -58.90
C THR A 326 15.59 -18.99 -58.76
N HIS A 327 14.71 -19.33 -59.70
CA HIS A 327 14.51 -20.68 -60.22
C HIS A 327 13.63 -20.61 -61.47
N ARG A 328 14.26 -20.41 -62.64
CA ARG A 328 13.70 -20.75 -63.94
C ARG A 328 14.79 -21.37 -64.80
N ALA A 329 14.83 -22.69 -64.83
CA ALA A 329 15.47 -23.49 -65.87
C ALA A 329 14.90 -24.90 -65.79
N GLN A 330 13.91 -25.19 -66.63
CA GLN A 330 13.91 -26.23 -67.67
C GLN A 330 12.62 -26.10 -68.49
#